data_AF-A0A505HGX2-F1
#
_entry.id   AF-A0A505HGX2-F1
#
_cell.length_a   1.000
_cell.length_b   1.000
_cell.length_c   1.000
_cell.angle_alpha   90.00
_cell.angle_beta   90.00
_cell.angle_gamma   90.00
#
_symmetry.space_group_name_H-M   'P 1'
#
loop_
_entity.id
_entity.type
_entity.pdbx_description
1 polymer ?
#
loop_
_entity_poly.entity_id
_entity_poly.type
_entity_poly.pdbx_seq_one_letter_code
_entity_poly.pdbx_strand_id
1 'polypeptide(L)'
;MPFVNWDIVATSAATALIVTLGIEYAAKPRLEARKERILAALRSRRELSAALTAVSLPAAFLSMDIPREAESQVRETLKEERWRQYERMRQQAQAMTDSMDRHAGTFHSMPMKIVMSYIGTMQGILLSARTRHDKAKLVFELSQQMALILDGRWWQAVARVRVLQRFHELVAESEKQTGKVLLQREGEAASPVD
;
A
#
# COMPACT_ATOMS: atom_id res chain seq x y z
N MET A 1 2.54 59.31 41.68
CA MET A 1 2.49 58.71 40.34
C MET A 1 3.66 57.75 40.25
N PRO A 2 3.45 56.46 39.90
CA PRO A 2 4.58 55.52 39.80
C PRO A 2 5.51 55.97 38.67
N PHE A 3 6.79 56.14 38.98
CA PHE A 3 7.81 56.45 37.99
C PHE A 3 8.09 55.18 37.19
N VAL A 4 7.80 55.22 35.89
CA VAL A 4 8.14 54.14 34.97
C VAL A 4 9.66 54.09 34.83
N ASN A 5 10.25 52.95 35.17
CA ASN A 5 11.67 52.72 35.01
C ASN A 5 11.96 52.37 33.53
N TRP A 6 12.35 53.38 32.76
CA TRP A 6 12.63 53.27 31.33
C TRP A 6 13.80 52.34 31.00
N ASP A 7 14.74 52.14 31.93
CA ASP A 7 15.87 51.22 31.73
C ASP A 7 15.39 49.77 31.67
N ILE A 8 14.38 49.42 32.48
CA ILE A 8 13.74 48.09 32.45
C ILE A 8 13.00 47.89 31.13
N VAL A 9 12.30 48.92 30.64
CA VAL A 9 11.59 48.87 29.36
C VAL A 9 12.56 48.70 28.19
N ALA A 10 13.67 49.46 28.18
CA ALA A 10 14.68 49.36 27.14
C ALA A 10 15.39 48.00 27.15
N THR A 11 15.75 47.49 28.33
CA THR A 11 16.42 46.18 28.49
C THR A 11 15.51 45.03 28.06
N SER A 12 14.23 45.08 28.43
CA SER A 12 13.26 44.06 28.02
C SER A 12 12.98 44.10 26.52
N ALA A 13 12.85 45.29 25.93
CA ALA A 13 12.69 45.45 24.48
C ALA A 13 13.91 44.94 23.69
N ALA A 14 15.13 45.26 24.15
CA ALA A 14 16.36 44.78 23.53
C ALA A 14 16.51 43.25 23.64
N THR A 15 16.19 42.68 24.82
CA THR A 15 16.23 41.23 25.03
C THR A 15 15.21 40.52 24.15
N ALA A 16 13.99 41.05 24.03
CA ALA A 16 12.96 40.51 23.15
C ALA A 16 13.43 40.52 21.70
N LEU A 17 13.97 41.65 21.20
CA LEU A 17 14.50 41.74 19.84
C LEU A 17 15.59 40.71 19.56
N ILE A 18 16.57 40.57 20.46
CA ILE A 18 17.68 39.62 20.32
C ILE A 18 17.17 38.17 20.32
N VAL A 19 16.24 37.83 21.22
CA VAL A 19 15.65 36.49 21.28
C VAL A 19 14.82 36.19 20.03
N THR A 20 14.00 37.13 19.57
CA THR A 20 13.19 36.98 18.36
C THR A 20 14.06 36.78 17.13
N LEU A 21 15.07 37.64 16.91
CA LEU A 21 16.02 37.49 15.81
C LEU A 21 16.84 36.19 15.95
N GLY A 22 17.28 35.84 17.16
CA GLY A 22 18.03 34.61 17.42
C GLY A 22 17.24 33.36 17.05
N ILE A 23 15.96 33.29 17.43
CA ILE A 23 15.07 32.18 17.07
C ILE A 23 14.80 32.15 15.56
N GLU A 24 14.54 33.31 14.97
CA GLU A 24 14.20 33.44 13.55
C GLU A 24 15.37 33.06 12.65
N TYR A 25 16.59 33.47 12.99
CA TYR A 25 17.76 33.25 12.14
C TYR A 25 18.52 31.96 12.46
N ALA A 26 18.57 31.51 13.72
CA ALA A 26 19.34 30.32 14.09
C ALA A 26 18.49 29.05 14.21
N ALA A 27 17.24 29.15 14.68
CA ALA A 27 16.41 27.98 14.95
C ALA A 27 15.53 27.59 13.75
N LYS A 28 14.85 28.55 13.09
CA LYS A 28 13.96 28.25 11.95
C LYS A 28 14.64 27.49 10.80
N PRO A 29 15.82 27.88 10.25
CA PRO A 29 16.38 27.18 9.09
C PRO A 29 16.72 25.72 9.39
N ARG A 30 17.14 25.41 10.63
CA ARG A 30 17.46 24.03 11.03
C ARG A 30 16.19 23.20 11.23
N LEU A 31 15.13 23.81 11.74
CA LEU A 31 13.84 23.14 11.93
C LEU A 31 13.14 22.88 10.59
N GLU A 32 13.21 23.82 9.65
CA GLU A 32 12.67 23.66 8.30
C GLU A 32 13.41 22.56 7.53
N ALA A 33 14.75 22.58 7.53
CA ALA A 33 15.54 21.51 6.92
C ALA A 33 15.24 20.12 7.54
N ARG A 34 15.05 20.05 8.87
CA ARG A 34 14.68 18.80 9.54
C ARG A 34 13.26 18.36 9.17
N LYS A 35 12.31 19.29 9.11
CA LYS A 35 10.92 19.04 8.70
C LYS A 35 10.86 18.51 7.28
N GLU A 36 11.58 19.13 6.34
CA GLU A 36 11.65 18.67 4.95
C GLU A 36 12.20 17.25 4.84
N ARG A 37 13.28 16.93 5.57
CA ARG A 37 13.83 15.56 5.62
C ARG A 37 12.81 14.54 6.14
N ILE A 38 12.10 14.87 7.22
CA ILE A 38 11.08 13.99 7.79
C ILE A 38 9.90 13.81 6.82
N LEU A 39 9.45 14.89 6.18
CA LEU A 39 8.36 14.85 5.21
C LEU A 39 8.74 14.05 3.96
N ALA A 40 9.97 14.20 3.47
CA ALA A 40 10.49 13.40 2.36
C ALA A 40 10.52 11.91 2.73
N ALA A 41 10.96 11.57 3.94
CA ALA A 41 10.94 10.20 4.44
C ALA A 41 9.54 9.60 4.60
N LEU A 42 8.58 10.39 5.08
CA LEU A 42 7.18 9.95 5.17
C LEU A 42 6.55 9.78 3.79
N ARG A 43 6.87 10.66 2.84
CA ARG A 43 6.38 10.57 1.47
C ARG A 43 6.91 9.31 0.77
N SER A 44 8.22 9.04 0.87
CA SER A 44 8.80 7.85 0.26
C SER A 44 8.24 6.55 0.87
N ARG A 45 8.01 6.53 2.18
CA ARG A 45 7.37 5.38 2.87
C ARG A 45 5.95 5.14 2.38
N ARG A 46 5.17 6.21 2.15
CA ARG A 46 3.83 6.11 1.58
C ARG A 46 3.87 5.62 0.13
N GLU A 47 4.76 6.16 -0.69
CA GLU A 47 4.95 5.71 -2.07
C GLU A 47 5.33 4.23 -2.13
N LEU A 48 6.26 3.79 -1.30
CA LEU A 48 6.65 2.38 -1.20
C LEU A 48 5.48 1.50 -0.73
N SER A 49 4.71 1.93 0.27
CA SER A 49 3.52 1.21 0.73
C SER A 49 2.43 1.10 -0.34
N ALA A 50 2.27 2.15 -1.16
CA ALA A 50 1.33 2.16 -2.27
C ALA A 50 1.81 1.20 -3.37
N ALA A 51 3.09 1.23 -3.71
CA ALA A 51 3.68 0.32 -4.69
C ALA A 51 3.58 -1.15 -4.25
N LEU A 52 3.86 -1.44 -2.98
CA LEU A 52 3.64 -2.77 -2.39
C LEU A 52 2.18 -3.21 -2.49
N THR A 53 1.24 -2.31 -2.26
CA THR A 53 -0.20 -2.62 -2.38
C THR A 53 -0.56 -2.88 -3.84
N ALA A 54 -0.01 -2.08 -4.76
CA ALA A 54 -0.21 -2.23 -6.21
C ALA A 54 0.34 -3.55 -6.77
N VAL A 55 1.41 -4.10 -6.18
CA VAL A 55 1.95 -5.42 -6.54
C VAL A 55 1.20 -6.55 -5.84
N SER A 56 0.92 -6.42 -4.53
CA SER A 56 0.35 -7.49 -3.72
C SER A 56 -1.12 -7.79 -4.04
N LEU A 57 -1.92 -6.81 -4.47
CA LEU A 57 -3.32 -7.03 -4.85
C LEU A 57 -3.45 -7.95 -6.09
N PRO A 58 -2.79 -7.66 -7.23
CA PRO A 58 -2.74 -8.60 -8.35
C PRO A 58 -2.15 -9.95 -7.96
N ALA A 59 -1.10 -9.97 -7.14
CA ALA A 59 -0.46 -11.20 -6.68
C ALA A 59 -1.44 -12.08 -5.88
N ALA A 60 -2.23 -11.49 -4.98
CA ALA A 60 -3.28 -12.17 -4.23
C ALA A 60 -4.32 -12.78 -5.18
N PHE A 61 -4.82 -12.01 -6.16
CA PHE A 61 -5.79 -12.49 -7.13
C PHE A 61 -5.25 -13.69 -7.95
N LEU A 62 -3.99 -13.62 -8.38
CA LEU A 62 -3.33 -14.68 -9.14
C LEU A 62 -3.05 -15.94 -8.32
N SER A 63 -2.91 -15.78 -7.00
CA SER A 63 -2.71 -16.89 -6.06
C SER A 63 -3.99 -17.64 -5.70
N MET A 64 -5.17 -17.12 -6.06
CA MET A 64 -6.43 -17.85 -5.89
C MET A 64 -6.54 -18.95 -6.96
N ASP A 65 -7.22 -20.05 -6.65
CA ASP A 65 -7.51 -21.10 -7.63
C ASP A 65 -8.74 -20.75 -8.48
N ILE A 66 -8.76 -21.21 -9.74
CA ILE A 66 -9.96 -21.06 -10.57
C ILE A 66 -10.95 -22.16 -10.15
N PRO A 67 -12.20 -21.83 -9.81
CA PRO A 67 -13.21 -22.84 -9.51
C PRO A 67 -13.38 -23.79 -10.70
N ARG A 68 -13.22 -25.08 -10.45
CA ARG A 68 -13.24 -26.12 -11.50
C ARG A 68 -14.64 -26.32 -12.09
N GLU A 69 -15.67 -25.93 -11.37
CA GLU A 69 -17.08 -26.00 -11.79
C GLU A 69 -17.51 -24.83 -12.69
N ALA A 70 -16.66 -23.80 -12.88
CA ALA A 70 -17.02 -22.66 -13.71
C ALA A 70 -17.24 -23.06 -15.18
N GLU A 71 -18.25 -22.46 -15.80
CA GLU A 71 -18.56 -22.58 -17.22
C GLU A 71 -17.33 -22.26 -18.10
N SER A 72 -17.22 -22.91 -19.27
CA SER A 72 -16.07 -22.77 -20.16
C SER A 72 -15.79 -21.32 -20.55
N GLN A 73 -16.83 -20.54 -20.88
CA GLN A 73 -16.71 -19.12 -21.25
C GLN A 73 -16.19 -18.26 -20.09
N VAL A 74 -16.67 -18.50 -18.87
CA VAL A 74 -16.21 -17.81 -17.66
C VAL A 74 -14.74 -18.16 -17.39
N ARG A 75 -14.35 -19.41 -17.60
CA ARG A 75 -12.97 -19.88 -17.41
C ARG A 75 -12.00 -19.24 -18.39
N GLU A 76 -12.39 -19.06 -19.64
CA GLU A 76 -11.57 -18.34 -20.64
C GLU A 76 -11.40 -16.87 -20.27
N THR A 77 -12.50 -16.20 -19.91
CA THR A 77 -12.48 -14.81 -19.43
C THR A 77 -11.56 -14.64 -18.21
N LEU A 78 -11.63 -15.57 -17.25
CA LEU A 78 -10.75 -15.55 -16.06
C LEU A 78 -9.28 -15.78 -16.42
N LYS A 79 -8.96 -16.61 -17.42
CA LYS A 79 -7.58 -16.80 -17.88
C LYS A 79 -7.01 -15.53 -18.49
N GLU A 80 -7.80 -14.84 -19.31
CA GLU A 80 -7.41 -13.54 -19.89
C GLU A 80 -7.20 -12.48 -18.82
N GLU A 81 -8.11 -12.39 -17.84
CA GLU A 81 -7.96 -11.42 -16.77
C GLU A 81 -6.74 -11.74 -15.90
N ARG A 82 -6.47 -13.02 -15.61
CA ARG A 82 -5.22 -13.44 -14.94
C ARG A 82 -3.99 -13.03 -15.73
N TRP A 83 -4.01 -13.14 -17.06
CA TRP A 83 -2.90 -12.65 -17.86
C TRP A 83 -2.67 -11.15 -17.66
N ARG A 84 -3.73 -10.35 -17.74
CA ARG A 84 -3.66 -8.89 -17.55
C ARG A 84 -3.15 -8.53 -16.16
N GLN A 85 -3.63 -9.20 -15.11
CA GLN A 85 -3.21 -8.95 -13.74
C GLN A 85 -1.74 -9.35 -13.51
N TYR A 86 -1.28 -10.44 -14.13
CA TYR A 86 0.14 -10.83 -14.07
C TYR A 86 1.03 -9.78 -14.72
N GLU A 87 0.64 -9.25 -15.89
CA GLU A 87 1.43 -8.20 -16.54
C GLU A 87 1.43 -6.90 -15.73
N ARG A 88 0.30 -6.52 -15.13
CA ARG A 88 0.25 -5.39 -14.20
C ARG A 88 1.20 -5.60 -13.01
N MET A 89 1.17 -6.77 -12.38
CA MET A 89 2.07 -7.11 -11.27
C MET A 89 3.55 -6.97 -11.69
N ARG A 90 3.90 -7.51 -12.86
CA ARG A 90 5.24 -7.46 -13.43
C ARG A 90 5.69 -6.03 -13.71
N GLN A 91 4.83 -5.21 -14.33
CA GLN A 91 5.11 -3.80 -14.62
C GLN A 91 5.31 -3.00 -13.34
N GLN A 92 4.49 -3.22 -12.32
CA GLN A 92 4.64 -2.54 -11.02
C GLN A 92 5.93 -2.94 -10.31
N ALA A 93 6.28 -4.23 -10.33
CA ALA A 93 7.54 -4.70 -9.76
C ALA A 93 8.77 -4.16 -10.50
N GLN A 94 8.68 -4.04 -11.83
CA GLN A 94 9.71 -3.40 -12.63
C GLN A 94 9.82 -1.91 -12.31
N ALA A 95 8.70 -1.19 -12.24
CA ALA A 95 8.68 0.21 -11.85
C ALA A 95 9.28 0.45 -10.45
N MET A 96 9.03 -0.46 -9.49
CA MET A 96 9.66 -0.42 -8.17
C MET A 96 11.19 -0.62 -8.24
N THR A 97 11.65 -1.45 -9.16
CA THR A 97 13.09 -1.67 -9.41
C THR A 97 13.72 -0.45 -10.04
N ASP A 98 13.10 0.12 -11.07
CA ASP A 98 13.56 1.32 -11.77
C ASP A 98 13.57 2.55 -10.84
N SER A 99 12.70 2.58 -9.82
CA SER A 99 12.67 3.64 -8.81
C SER A 99 13.51 3.36 -7.56
N MET A 100 14.35 2.30 -7.54
CA MET A 100 15.17 1.94 -6.37
C MET A 100 16.04 3.10 -5.90
N ASP A 101 16.72 3.80 -6.81
CA ASP A 101 17.64 4.90 -6.48
C ASP A 101 16.96 6.00 -5.65
N ARG A 102 15.69 6.30 -5.96
CA ARG A 102 14.89 7.28 -5.23
C ARG A 102 14.65 6.86 -3.78
N HIS A 103 14.47 5.56 -3.54
CA HIS A 103 14.29 5.01 -2.20
C HIS A 103 15.62 4.92 -1.43
N ALA A 104 16.74 4.65 -2.11
CA ALA A 104 18.07 4.59 -1.51
C ALA A 104 18.46 5.90 -0.80
N GLY A 105 18.19 7.04 -1.44
CA GLY A 105 18.48 8.36 -0.87
C GLY A 105 17.62 8.73 0.34
N THR A 106 16.51 8.02 0.58
CA THR A 106 15.55 8.40 1.61
C THR A 106 15.68 7.58 2.89
N PHE A 107 16.01 6.29 2.80
CA PHE A 107 16.21 5.42 3.96
C PHE A 107 17.68 5.39 4.35
N HIS A 108 17.98 5.64 5.63
CA HIS A 108 19.36 5.52 6.13
C HIS A 108 19.57 4.14 6.76
N SER A 109 20.69 3.49 6.46
CA SER A 109 21.20 2.26 7.12
C SER A 109 20.37 0.98 6.90
N MET A 110 19.83 0.37 7.97
CA MET A 110 19.22 -0.96 7.98
C MET A 110 17.90 -1.05 7.20
N PRO A 111 16.94 -0.11 7.32
CA PRO A 111 15.71 -0.14 6.52
C PRO A 111 15.97 -0.11 5.02
N MET A 112 16.99 0.63 4.57
CA MET A 112 17.39 0.67 3.16
C MET A 112 17.80 -0.73 2.66
N LYS A 113 18.65 -1.44 3.42
CA LYS A 113 19.09 -2.79 3.06
C LYS A 113 17.91 -3.75 2.94
N ILE A 114 16.93 -3.65 3.85
CA ILE A 114 15.74 -4.49 3.85
C ILE A 114 14.89 -4.21 2.60
N VAL A 115 14.61 -2.93 2.29
CA VAL A 115 13.84 -2.54 1.10
C VAL A 115 14.54 -2.98 -0.19
N MET A 116 15.85 -2.76 -0.30
CA MET A 116 16.62 -3.15 -1.48
C MET A 116 16.68 -4.65 -1.67
N SER A 117 16.89 -5.40 -0.58
CA SER A 117 16.86 -6.86 -0.60
C SER A 117 15.50 -7.40 -1.05
N TYR A 118 14.41 -6.78 -0.58
CA TYR A 118 13.06 -7.13 -1.00
C TYR A 118 12.83 -6.90 -2.49
N ILE A 119 13.14 -5.70 -3.00
CA ILE A 119 12.92 -5.39 -4.42
C ILE A 119 13.78 -6.30 -5.30
N GLY A 120 15.05 -6.53 -4.93
CA GLY A 120 15.94 -7.46 -5.64
C GLY A 120 15.42 -8.90 -5.63
N THR A 121 14.91 -9.37 -4.48
CA THR A 121 14.31 -10.71 -4.35
C THR A 121 13.05 -10.84 -5.21
N MET A 122 12.18 -9.83 -5.19
CA MET A 122 10.98 -9.77 -6.00
C MET A 122 11.32 -9.86 -7.50
N GLN A 123 12.31 -9.10 -7.95
CA GLN A 123 12.78 -9.15 -9.34
C GLN A 123 13.35 -10.54 -9.69
N GLY A 124 14.14 -11.13 -8.79
CA GLY A 124 14.65 -12.50 -8.95
C GLY A 124 13.53 -13.55 -9.05
N ILE A 125 12.47 -13.42 -8.26
CA ILE A 125 11.29 -14.29 -8.36
C ILE A 125 10.64 -14.15 -9.73
N LEU A 126 10.44 -12.93 -10.22
CA LEU A 126 9.79 -12.68 -11.51
C LEU A 126 10.61 -13.21 -12.70
N LEU A 127 11.94 -13.15 -12.62
CA LEU A 127 12.85 -13.70 -13.63
C LEU A 127 13.03 -15.21 -13.55
N SER A 128 12.70 -15.85 -12.43
CA SER A 128 12.88 -17.30 -12.25
C SER A 128 12.03 -18.13 -13.23
N ALA A 129 12.41 -19.38 -13.49
CA ALA A 129 11.67 -20.30 -14.39
C ALA A 129 10.34 -20.85 -13.80
N ARG A 130 9.91 -20.36 -12.63
CA ARG A 130 8.71 -20.83 -11.91
C ARG A 130 7.41 -20.53 -12.66
N THR A 131 6.35 -21.27 -12.31
CA THR A 131 5.00 -20.97 -12.82
C THR A 131 4.54 -19.60 -12.34
N ARG A 132 3.63 -18.96 -13.09
CA ARG A 132 3.12 -17.62 -12.74
C ARG A 132 2.39 -17.60 -11.42
N HIS A 133 1.67 -18.68 -11.11
CA HIS A 133 0.96 -18.84 -9.86
C HIS A 133 1.95 -18.90 -8.68
N ASP A 134 3.01 -19.71 -8.77
CA ASP A 134 4.03 -19.80 -7.72
C ASP A 134 4.77 -18.47 -7.53
N LYS A 135 5.09 -17.77 -8.63
CA LYS A 135 5.67 -16.43 -8.58
C LYS A 135 4.76 -15.47 -7.84
N ALA A 136 3.48 -15.41 -8.21
CA ALA A 136 2.50 -14.53 -7.58
C ALA A 136 2.34 -14.84 -6.09
N LYS A 137 2.28 -16.13 -5.72
CA LYS A 137 2.20 -16.56 -4.32
C LYS A 137 3.42 -16.08 -3.50
N LEU A 138 4.63 -16.32 -4.00
CA LEU A 138 5.86 -15.87 -3.32
C LEU A 138 5.94 -14.35 -3.22
N VAL A 139 5.58 -13.63 -4.30
CA VAL A 139 5.54 -12.16 -4.30
C VAL A 139 4.52 -11.65 -3.28
N PHE A 140 3.35 -12.28 -3.18
CA PHE A 140 2.34 -11.91 -2.21
C PHE A 140 2.82 -12.12 -0.77
N GLU A 141 3.34 -13.31 -0.44
CA GLU A 141 3.88 -13.63 0.88
C GLU A 141 5.01 -12.67 1.27
N LEU A 142 5.96 -12.42 0.36
CA LEU A 142 7.06 -11.48 0.56
C LEU A 142 6.54 -10.06 0.82
N SER A 143 5.51 -9.63 0.07
CA SER A 143 4.91 -8.30 0.18
C SER A 143 4.16 -8.12 1.51
N GLN A 144 3.53 -9.18 2.04
CA GLN A 144 2.90 -9.13 3.36
C GLN A 144 3.94 -8.89 4.46
N GLN A 145 5.07 -9.61 4.41
CA GLN A 145 6.15 -9.42 5.39
C GLN A 145 6.74 -8.00 5.30
N MET A 146 6.96 -7.51 4.08
CA MET A 146 7.43 -6.14 3.87
C MET A 146 6.43 -5.10 4.37
N ALA A 147 5.13 -5.31 4.14
CA ALA A 147 4.09 -4.43 4.66
C ALA A 147 4.09 -4.38 6.20
N LEU A 148 4.31 -5.51 6.89
CA LEU A 148 4.42 -5.54 8.35
C LEU A 148 5.63 -4.73 8.85
N ILE A 149 6.79 -4.91 8.20
CA ILE A 149 8.01 -4.15 8.52
C ILE A 149 7.82 -2.66 8.28
N LEU A 150 7.17 -2.30 7.17
CA LEU A 150 7.01 -0.91 6.77
C LEU A 150 5.87 -0.19 7.47
N ASP A 151 4.78 -0.82 7.87
CA ASP A 151 3.68 -0.09 8.50
C ASP A 151 3.85 0.00 10.02
N GLY A 152 4.54 -0.95 10.68
CA GLY A 152 4.72 -0.98 12.15
C GLY A 152 3.42 -1.04 12.96
N ARG A 153 2.27 -0.89 12.31
CA ARG A 153 0.90 -0.90 12.83
C ARG A 153 0.25 -2.24 12.49
N TRP A 154 0.86 -3.32 12.95
CA TRP A 154 0.36 -4.69 12.80
C TRP A 154 -1.12 -4.84 13.22
N TRP A 155 -1.61 -4.01 14.14
CA TRP A 155 -3.03 -3.92 14.55
C TRP A 155 -3.99 -3.53 13.41
N GLN A 156 -3.57 -2.74 12.42
CA GLN A 156 -4.41 -2.38 11.27
C GLN A 156 -4.47 -3.48 10.21
N ALA A 157 -3.44 -4.33 10.11
CA ALA A 157 -3.47 -5.50 9.24
C ALA A 157 -4.57 -6.49 9.68
N VAL A 158 -4.74 -6.69 10.99
CA VAL A 158 -5.83 -7.50 11.55
C VAL A 158 -7.21 -6.91 11.22
N ALA A 159 -7.35 -5.58 11.29
CA ALA A 159 -8.60 -4.91 10.91
C ALA A 159 -8.92 -5.09 9.41
N ARG A 160 -7.91 -5.05 8.52
CA ARG A 160 -8.07 -5.31 7.09
C ARG A 160 -8.46 -6.76 6.79
N VAL A 161 -7.87 -7.74 7.50
CA VAL A 161 -8.26 -9.15 7.39
C VAL A 161 -9.72 -9.36 7.79
N ARG A 162 -10.18 -8.68 8.85
CA ARG A 162 -11.59 -8.76 9.29
C ARG A 162 -12.58 -8.15 8.28
N VAL A 163 -12.17 -7.08 7.60
CA VAL A 163 -12.96 -6.49 6.50
C VAL A 163 -12.98 -7.41 5.28
N LEU A 164 -11.86 -8.09 4.97
CA LEU A 164 -11.79 -9.09 3.91
C LEU A 164 -12.69 -10.30 4.19
N GLN A 165 -12.79 -10.76 5.44
CA GLN A 165 -13.73 -11.83 5.81
C GLN A 165 -15.19 -11.42 5.57
N ARG A 166 -15.58 -10.22 6.02
CA ARG A 166 -16.93 -9.68 5.74
C ARG A 166 -17.20 -9.48 4.25
N PHE A 167 -16.17 -9.12 3.48
CA PHE A 167 -16.29 -9.03 2.03
C PHE A 167 -16.53 -10.41 1.39
N HIS A 168 -15.82 -11.45 1.84
CA HIS A 168 -16.05 -12.82 1.39
C HIS A 168 -17.46 -13.33 1.74
N GLU A 169 -17.97 -12.99 2.91
CA GLU A 169 -19.36 -13.31 3.30
C GLU A 169 -20.37 -12.65 2.34
N LEU A 170 -20.18 -11.37 2.02
CA LEU A 170 -21.04 -10.63 1.09
C LEU A 170 -20.97 -11.16 -0.36
N VAL A 171 -19.78 -11.60 -0.80
CA VAL A 171 -19.62 -12.23 -2.11
C VAL A 171 -20.35 -13.58 -2.16
N ALA A 172 -20.18 -14.42 -1.13
CA ALA A 172 -20.89 -15.70 -1.02
C ALA A 172 -22.43 -15.51 -0.96
N GLU A 173 -22.90 -14.40 -0.38
CA GLU A 173 -24.31 -14.05 -0.36
C GLU A 173 -24.82 -13.62 -1.75
N SER A 174 -24.01 -12.91 -2.54
CA SER A 174 -24.35 -12.52 -3.92
C SER A 174 -24.43 -13.73 -4.87
N GLU A 175 -23.58 -14.74 -4.68
CA GLU A 175 -23.64 -16.00 -5.43
C GLU A 175 -24.94 -16.78 -5.13
N LYS A 176 -25.37 -16.80 -3.86
CA LYS A 176 -26.65 -17.41 -3.45
C LYS A 176 -27.86 -16.68 -4.03
N GLN A 177 -27.82 -15.36 -4.13
CA GLN A 177 -28.91 -14.59 -4.75
C GLN A 177 -29.01 -14.87 -6.26
N THR A 178 -27.87 -14.96 -6.95
CA THR A 178 -27.84 -15.29 -8.38
C THR A 178 -28.42 -16.67 -8.66
N GLY A 179 -28.11 -17.67 -7.82
CA GLY A 179 -28.70 -19.00 -7.89
C GLY A 179 -30.21 -19.03 -7.66
N LYS A 180 -30.73 -18.20 -6.74
CA LYS A 180 -32.19 -18.07 -6.51
C LYS A 180 -32.94 -17.50 -7.71
N VAL A 181 -32.37 -16.50 -8.39
CA VAL A 181 -32.99 -15.87 -9.57
C VAL A 181 -33.11 -16.86 -10.73
N LEU A 182 -32.13 -17.74 -10.91
CA LEU A 182 -32.16 -18.78 -11.94
C LEU A 182 -33.26 -19.82 -11.67
N LEU A 183 -33.38 -20.29 -10.43
CA LEU A 183 -34.43 -21.24 -10.03
C LEU A 183 -35.85 -20.66 -10.16
N GLN A 184 -35.99 -19.35 -9.91
CA GLN A 184 -37.29 -18.66 -10.02
C GLN A 184 -37.73 -18.52 -11.48
N ARG A 185 -36.78 -18.27 -12.41
CA ARG A 185 -37.04 -18.28 -13.86
C ARG A 185 -37.40 -19.66 -14.41
N GLU A 186 -36.76 -20.72 -13.92
CA GLU A 186 -37.10 -22.09 -14.34
C GLU A 186 -38.49 -22.52 -13.86
N GLY A 187 -38.91 -22.08 -12.67
CA GLY A 187 -40.27 -22.30 -12.16
C GLY A 187 -41.35 -21.53 -12.94
N GLU A 188 -41.04 -20.31 -13.40
CA GLU A 188 -41.95 -19.49 -14.20
C GLU A 188 -42.11 -20.01 -15.64
N ALA A 189 -41.05 -20.56 -16.22
CA ALA A 189 -41.08 -21.17 -17.55
C ALA A 189 -41.79 -22.54 -17.58
N ALA A 190 -41.95 -23.19 -16.42
CA ALA A 190 -42.60 -24.49 -16.28
C ALA A 190 -44.12 -24.41 -15.98
N SER A 191 -44.69 -23.21 -15.80
CA SER A 191 -46.15 -23.04 -15.69
C SER A 191 -46.74 -22.97 -17.11
N PRO A 192 -47.48 -23.99 -17.57
CA PRO A 192 -48.22 -23.88 -18.82
C PRO A 192 -49.31 -22.83 -18.62
N VAL A 193 -49.38 -21.87 -19.52
CA VAL A 193 -50.55 -20.99 -19.66
C VAL A 193 -51.69 -21.89 -20.10
N ASP A 194 -52.70 -22.05 -19.24
CA ASP A 194 -53.98 -22.71 -19.52
C ASP A 194 -54.67 -22.10 -20.76
#